data_AF-A0A952K5V6-F1
#
_entry.id   AF-A0A952K5V6-F1
#
_cell.length_a   1.000
_cell.length_b   1.000
_cell.length_c   1.000
_cell.angle_alpha   90.00
_cell.angle_beta   90.00
_cell.angle_gamma   90.00
#
_symmetry.space_group_name_H-M   'P 1'
#
loop_
_entity.id
_entity.type
_entity.pdbx_description
1 polymer ?
#
loop_
_entity_poly.entity_id
_entity_poly.type
_entity_poly.pdbx_seq_one_letter_code
_entity_poly.pdbx_strand_id
1 'polypeptide(L)'
;MLLLAAAALVIGLAPPAMAEVGDPLGKCGPNQNNTSAAPIDQRQAMACVTNFARCKYQIPPLYYTAWINPEFTGRPRRDCFADGTPLLFAGSGSTFQPLDQTRLGKAAQSKAQDIINCQNFSHTACGRPADFWIRQNGYIPSPTCWGWAENIYWGSGSLGTAASAVTAWLG
;
A
#
# COMPACT_ATOMS: atom_id res chain seq x y z
N MET A 1 21.51 -60.47 -18.17
CA MET A 1 21.30 -59.21 -18.90
C MET A 1 20.68 -58.21 -17.91
N LEU A 2 21.52 -57.40 -17.26
CA LEU A 2 21.07 -56.33 -16.37
C LEU A 2 20.63 -55.14 -17.23
N LEU A 3 19.37 -54.74 -17.14
CA LEU A 3 18.89 -53.45 -17.64
C LEU A 3 19.20 -52.39 -16.58
N LEU A 4 20.23 -51.58 -16.83
CA LEU A 4 20.49 -50.34 -16.10
C LEU A 4 19.44 -49.31 -16.53
N ALA A 5 18.49 -49.01 -15.64
CA ALA A 5 17.60 -47.86 -15.81
C ALA A 5 18.40 -46.58 -15.54
N ALA A 6 18.65 -45.80 -16.59
CA ALA A 6 19.24 -44.46 -16.47
C ALA A 6 18.21 -43.53 -15.83
N ALA A 7 18.43 -43.14 -14.58
CA ALA A 7 17.66 -42.08 -13.94
C ALA A 7 18.02 -40.74 -14.60
N ALA A 8 17.11 -40.20 -15.40
CA ALA A 8 17.25 -38.85 -15.93
C ALA A 8 17.10 -37.85 -14.77
N LEU A 9 18.21 -37.24 -14.36
CA LEU A 9 18.24 -36.13 -13.44
C LEU A 9 17.61 -34.92 -14.14
N VAL A 10 16.30 -34.75 -13.99
CA VAL A 10 15.63 -33.50 -14.35
C VAL A 10 16.07 -32.48 -13.31
N ILE A 11 17.11 -31.71 -13.65
CA ILE A 11 17.48 -30.50 -12.92
C ILE A 11 16.34 -29.51 -13.18
N GLY A 12 15.30 -29.58 -12.36
CA GLY A 12 14.31 -28.52 -12.28
C GLY A 12 15.05 -27.28 -11.84
N LEU A 13 15.27 -26.35 -12.77
CA LEU A 13 15.57 -24.97 -12.42
C LEU A 13 14.36 -24.50 -11.63
N ALA A 14 14.46 -24.56 -10.30
CA ALA A 14 13.56 -23.80 -9.45
C ALA A 14 13.56 -22.37 -10.01
N PRO A 15 12.39 -21.71 -10.18
CA PRO A 15 12.41 -20.28 -10.42
C PRO A 15 13.32 -19.67 -9.35
N PRO A 16 14.12 -18.64 -9.69
CA PRO A 16 14.90 -17.97 -8.66
C PRO A 16 13.92 -17.67 -7.54
N ALA A 17 14.23 -18.16 -6.33
CA ALA A 17 13.51 -17.71 -5.16
C ALA A 17 13.54 -16.19 -5.26
N MET A 18 12.36 -15.59 -5.52
CA MET A 18 12.22 -14.15 -5.36
C MET A 18 12.81 -13.92 -3.98
N ALA A 19 13.90 -13.17 -3.94
CA ALA A 19 14.64 -12.98 -2.70
C ALA A 19 13.61 -12.78 -1.61
N GLU A 20 13.57 -13.67 -0.63
CA GLU A 20 12.99 -13.39 0.67
C GLU A 20 13.66 -12.09 1.05
N VAL A 21 12.98 -10.99 0.75
CA VAL A 21 13.46 -9.68 1.09
C VAL A 21 13.41 -9.78 2.60
N GLY A 22 14.56 -10.02 3.25
CA GLY A 22 14.62 -10.17 4.70
C GLY A 22 13.89 -8.98 5.30
N ASP A 23 12.70 -9.24 5.86
CA ASP A 23 11.53 -8.36 5.81
C ASP A 23 11.87 -6.88 6.07
N PRO A 24 12.07 -6.06 5.02
CA PRO A 24 12.26 -4.63 5.22
C PRO A 24 10.96 -3.97 5.67
N LEU A 25 9.83 -4.67 5.50
CA LEU A 25 8.52 -4.20 5.86
C LEU A 25 8.38 -4.23 7.39
N GLY A 26 9.08 -5.10 8.13
CA GLY A 26 9.01 -5.17 9.61
C GLY A 26 9.19 -3.81 10.34
N LYS A 27 9.74 -2.81 9.67
CA LYS A 27 9.83 -1.39 10.07
C LYS A 27 8.47 -0.68 10.23
N CYS A 28 7.42 -1.18 9.60
CA CYS A 28 6.05 -0.65 9.64
C CYS A 28 5.20 -1.24 10.77
N GLY A 29 5.82 -2.05 11.63
CA GLY A 29 5.16 -2.67 12.78
C GLY A 29 4.32 -3.90 12.41
N PRO A 30 3.74 -4.58 13.41
CA PRO A 30 3.09 -5.88 13.22
C PRO A 30 1.84 -5.81 12.32
N ASN A 31 1.19 -4.65 12.24
CA ASN A 31 -0.08 -4.49 11.54
C ASN A 31 0.02 -4.66 10.02
N GLN A 32 1.22 -4.56 9.45
CA GLN A 32 1.41 -4.80 8.02
C GLN A 32 1.15 -6.25 7.60
N ASN A 33 1.30 -7.20 8.53
CA ASN A 33 1.18 -8.64 8.35
C ASN A 33 -0.03 -9.19 9.12
N ASN A 34 -0.87 -8.32 9.70
CA ASN A 34 -2.01 -8.69 10.51
C ASN A 34 -3.33 -8.45 9.76
N THR A 35 -3.93 -9.52 9.25
CA THR A 35 -5.24 -9.47 8.57
C THR A 35 -6.40 -9.08 9.48
N SER A 36 -6.20 -9.19 10.80
CA SER A 36 -7.21 -8.87 11.82
C SER A 36 -6.98 -7.50 12.47
N ALA A 37 -6.00 -6.71 12.00
CA ALA A 37 -5.79 -5.36 12.51
C ALA A 37 -7.02 -4.49 12.25
N ALA A 38 -7.24 -3.45 13.08
CA ALA A 38 -8.35 -2.54 12.87
C ALA A 38 -8.23 -1.87 11.48
N PRO A 39 -9.35 -1.50 10.82
CA PRO A 39 -9.27 -0.92 9.47
C PRO A 39 -8.35 0.30 9.37
N ILE A 40 -8.26 1.13 10.41
CA ILE A 40 -7.33 2.27 10.45
C ILE A 40 -5.87 1.83 10.52
N ASP A 41 -5.58 0.78 11.28
CA ASP A 41 -4.24 0.22 11.41
C ASP A 41 -3.77 -0.44 10.10
N GLN A 42 -4.67 -1.13 9.39
CA GLN A 42 -4.38 -1.70 8.07
C GLN A 42 -4.06 -0.59 7.05
N ARG A 43 -4.81 0.53 7.08
CA ARG A 43 -4.55 1.70 6.23
C ARG A 43 -3.21 2.36 6.56
N GLN A 44 -2.90 2.49 7.85
CA GLN A 44 -1.61 3.04 8.30
C GLN A 44 -0.45 2.16 7.87
N ALA A 45 -0.59 0.84 8.01
CA ALA A 45 0.42 -0.11 7.55
C ALA A 45 0.60 -0.05 6.02
N MET A 46 -0.50 0.05 5.25
CA MET A 46 -0.44 0.25 3.79
C MET A 46 0.33 1.51 3.40
N ALA A 47 0.03 2.65 4.05
CA ALA A 47 0.75 3.90 3.82
C ALA A 47 2.24 3.79 4.18
N CYS A 48 2.55 3.08 5.27
CA CYS A 48 3.93 2.80 5.67
C CYS A 48 4.69 2.02 4.61
N VAL A 49 4.18 0.83 4.28
CA VAL A 49 4.84 -0.10 3.37
C VAL A 49 5.00 0.52 1.98
N THR A 50 4.02 1.31 1.53
CA THR A 50 4.11 2.08 0.29
C THR A 50 5.28 3.06 0.32
N ASN A 51 5.37 3.89 1.37
CA ASN A 51 6.45 4.88 1.46
C ASN A 51 7.81 4.27 1.75
N PHE A 52 7.85 3.14 2.46
CA PHE A 52 9.06 2.33 2.62
C PHE A 52 9.57 1.85 1.25
N ALA A 53 8.69 1.29 0.42
CA ALA A 53 9.04 0.87 -0.93
C ALA A 53 9.55 2.05 -1.78
N ARG A 54 8.89 3.21 -1.71
CA ARG A 54 9.35 4.42 -2.38
C ARG A 54 10.76 4.82 -1.95
N CYS A 55 11.02 4.80 -0.65
CA CYS A 55 12.35 5.08 -0.10
C CYS A 55 13.42 4.08 -0.59
N LYS A 56 13.10 2.79 -0.62
CA LYS A 56 13.99 1.75 -1.17
C LYS A 56 14.36 2.03 -2.63
N TYR A 57 13.43 2.57 -3.42
CA TYR A 57 13.65 2.94 -4.82
C TYR A 57 14.10 4.40 -5.02
N GLN A 58 14.52 5.09 -3.95
CA GLN A 58 14.97 6.49 -4.01
C GLN A 58 13.92 7.46 -4.57
N ILE A 59 12.64 7.13 -4.40
CA ILE A 59 11.51 7.95 -4.76
C ILE A 59 11.04 8.69 -3.50
N PRO A 60 10.83 10.02 -3.54
CA PRO A 60 10.33 10.77 -2.38
C PRO A 60 9.00 10.20 -1.85
N PRO A 61 8.79 10.06 -0.53
CA PRO A 61 7.55 9.55 0.04
C PRO A 61 6.34 10.40 -0.34
N LEU A 62 5.17 9.76 -0.43
CA LEU A 62 3.88 10.42 -0.62
C LEU A 62 3.44 11.08 0.67
N TYR A 63 2.79 12.25 0.56
CA TYR A 63 2.12 12.87 1.69
C TYR A 63 0.70 12.34 1.84
N TYR A 64 0.34 11.98 3.07
CA TYR A 64 -1.02 11.59 3.42
C TYR A 64 -1.60 12.59 4.43
N THR A 65 -1.76 13.85 4.01
CA THR A 65 -2.42 14.87 4.86
C THR A 65 -3.52 15.58 4.08
N ALA A 66 -4.69 15.69 4.68
CA ALA A 66 -5.43 16.93 4.64
C ALA A 66 -5.23 17.58 6.01
N TRP A 67 -4.75 18.82 6.04
CA TRP A 67 -4.47 19.68 7.20
C TRP A 67 -3.09 19.54 7.86
N ILE A 68 -2.23 20.49 7.51
CA ILE A 68 -1.08 20.96 8.29
C ILE A 68 -1.67 21.65 9.53
N ASN A 69 -1.32 21.21 10.75
CA ASN A 69 -1.60 21.99 11.96
C ASN A 69 -0.96 23.39 11.80
N PRO A 70 -1.67 24.51 12.01
CA PRO A 70 -1.09 25.85 11.94
C PRO A 70 0.07 26.10 12.92
N GLU A 71 0.27 25.24 13.94
CA GLU A 71 1.42 25.27 14.84
C GLU A 71 2.66 24.52 14.29
N PHE A 72 2.53 23.80 13.17
CA PHE A 72 3.65 23.17 12.47
C PHE A 72 4.16 24.11 11.37
N THR A 73 5.12 24.97 11.71
CA THR A 73 5.80 25.88 10.77
C THR A 73 6.88 25.18 9.91
N GLY A 74 7.09 23.88 10.10
CA GLY A 74 8.06 23.08 9.33
C GLY A 74 7.45 22.49 8.06
N ARG A 75 8.14 22.60 6.92
CA ARG A 75 7.81 21.80 5.72
C ARG A 75 7.89 20.31 6.11
N PRO A 76 6.86 19.49 5.84
CA PRO A 76 6.95 18.07 6.13
C PRO A 76 8.08 17.49 5.27
N ARG A 77 9.10 16.89 5.90
CA ARG A 77 10.29 16.41 5.17
C ARG A 77 9.91 15.21 4.30
N ARG A 78 10.34 15.23 3.03
CA ARG A 78 10.24 14.09 2.08
C ARG A 78 11.53 13.28 2.06
N ASP A 79 12.21 13.25 3.19
CA ASP A 79 13.48 12.55 3.28
C ASP A 79 13.19 11.13 3.74
N CYS A 80 13.86 10.18 3.13
CA CYS A 80 13.99 8.85 3.69
C CYS A 80 15.10 8.92 4.73
N PHE A 81 14.86 8.39 5.92
CA PHE A 81 15.94 8.22 6.87
C PHE A 81 17.02 7.30 6.28
N ALA A 82 18.25 7.37 6.80
CA ALA A 82 19.37 6.56 6.31
C ALA A 82 19.09 5.04 6.37
N ASP A 83 18.15 4.62 7.23
CA ASP A 83 17.69 3.23 7.35
C ASP A 83 16.50 2.89 6.43
N GLY A 84 16.12 3.80 5.52
CA GLY A 84 15.02 3.64 4.58
C GLY A 84 13.63 3.91 5.18
N THR A 85 13.53 4.27 6.45
CA THR A 85 12.22 4.56 7.06
C THR A 85 11.64 5.89 6.56
N PRO A 86 10.33 5.96 6.26
CA PRO A 86 9.70 7.21 5.86
C PRO A 86 9.34 8.08 7.08
N LEU A 87 9.56 9.39 6.95
CA LEU A 87 9.30 10.44 7.96
C LEU A 87 7.83 10.64 8.39
N LEU A 88 6.92 9.71 8.08
CA LEU A 88 5.49 9.82 8.42
C LEU A 88 5.08 9.06 9.69
N PHE A 89 6.00 8.33 10.30
CA PHE A 89 5.80 7.74 11.63
C PHE A 89 6.66 8.52 12.62
N ALA A 90 6.36 9.81 12.79
CA ALA A 90 6.92 10.48 13.96
C ALA A 90 6.37 9.76 15.19
N GLY A 91 7.31 9.36 16.05
CA GLY A 91 7.03 8.61 17.26
C GLY A 91 5.96 9.27 18.13
N SER A 92 5.40 8.47 19.03
CA SER A 92 4.53 8.85 20.14
C SER A 92 4.56 10.36 20.47
N GLY A 93 3.67 11.17 19.87
CA GLY A 93 3.60 12.60 20.20
C GLY A 93 3.07 13.57 19.14
N SER A 94 3.04 13.22 17.84
CA SER A 94 2.50 14.11 16.80
C SER A 94 1.11 13.67 16.33
N THR A 95 0.11 14.54 16.50
CA THR A 95 -1.28 14.35 16.03
C THR A 95 -1.36 14.48 14.50
N PHE A 96 -1.05 13.40 13.78
CA PHE A 96 -1.45 13.27 12.38
C PHE A 96 -2.97 13.08 12.30
N GLN A 97 -3.62 13.72 11.33
CA GLN A 97 -5.00 13.35 10.97
C GLN A 97 -5.02 11.88 10.56
N PRO A 98 -5.89 11.04 11.13
CA PRO A 98 -5.94 9.64 10.74
C PRO A 98 -6.31 9.54 9.25
N LEU A 99 -5.66 8.60 8.55
CA LEU A 99 -5.71 8.49 7.08
C LEU A 99 -7.14 8.46 6.53
N ASP A 100 -8.06 7.88 7.30
CA ASP A 100 -9.48 7.79 6.96
C ASP A 100 -10.23 9.12 6.94
N GLN A 101 -9.66 10.19 7.49
CA GLN A 101 -10.26 11.52 7.48
C GLN A 101 -9.83 12.34 6.25
N THR A 102 -8.78 11.91 5.54
CA THR A 102 -8.31 12.59 4.32
C THR A 102 -9.28 12.40 3.14
N ARG A 103 -9.28 13.33 2.17
CA ARG A 103 -10.15 13.24 0.98
C ARG A 103 -9.92 11.95 0.18
N LEU A 104 -8.65 11.56 -0.02
CA LEU A 104 -8.30 10.29 -0.66
C LEU A 104 -8.62 9.07 0.21
N GLY A 105 -8.39 9.14 1.52
CA GLY A 105 -8.69 8.03 2.42
C GLY A 105 -10.19 7.74 2.48
N LYS A 106 -11.05 8.76 2.49
CA LYS A 106 -12.50 8.61 2.35
C LYS A 106 -12.86 8.02 0.99
N ALA A 107 -12.24 8.50 -0.09
CA ALA A 107 -12.51 7.99 -1.43
C ALA A 107 -12.15 6.50 -1.58
N ALA A 108 -10.99 6.09 -1.08
CA ALA A 108 -10.54 4.70 -1.09
C ALA A 108 -11.46 3.79 -0.27
N GLN A 109 -11.96 4.26 0.88
CA GLN A 109 -12.92 3.50 1.69
C GLN A 109 -14.26 3.31 0.96
N SER A 110 -14.83 4.38 0.40
CA SER A 110 -16.07 4.28 -0.38
C SER A 110 -15.92 3.37 -1.59
N LYS A 111 -14.77 3.43 -2.27
CA LYS A 111 -14.42 2.53 -3.38
C LYS A 111 -14.33 1.06 -2.94
N ALA A 112 -13.64 0.77 -1.84
CA ALA A 112 -13.54 -0.58 -1.31
C ALA A 112 -14.93 -1.12 -0.93
N GLN A 113 -15.80 -0.28 -0.37
CA GLN A 113 -17.17 -0.65 -0.06
C GLN A 113 -18.00 -0.95 -1.33
N ASP A 114 -17.81 -0.22 -2.43
CA ASP A 114 -18.44 -0.54 -3.71
C ASP A 114 -18.00 -1.90 -4.24
N ILE A 115 -16.70 -2.22 -4.17
CA ILE A 115 -16.17 -3.53 -4.56
C ILE A 115 -16.86 -4.65 -3.77
N ILE A 116 -17.02 -4.46 -2.45
CA ILE A 116 -17.64 -5.44 -1.56
C ILE A 116 -19.15 -5.57 -1.85
N ASN A 117 -19.88 -4.45 -1.85
CA ASN A 117 -21.34 -4.45 -1.98
C ASN A 117 -21.82 -4.95 -3.34
N CYS A 118 -21.10 -4.60 -4.40
CA CYS A 118 -21.44 -5.00 -5.76
C CYS A 118 -20.69 -6.26 -6.20
N GLN A 119 -19.91 -6.89 -5.30
CA GLN A 119 -19.13 -8.10 -5.57
C GLN A 119 -18.32 -8.01 -6.88
N ASN A 120 -17.71 -6.84 -7.10
CA ASN A 120 -17.08 -6.50 -8.37
C ASN A 120 -15.71 -5.88 -8.15
N PHE A 121 -14.66 -6.71 -8.23
CA PHE A 121 -13.27 -6.26 -8.17
C PHE A 121 -12.87 -5.60 -9.49
N SER A 122 -13.15 -4.30 -9.61
CA SER A 122 -12.92 -3.51 -10.81
C SER A 122 -12.66 -2.05 -10.48
N HIS A 123 -11.87 -1.36 -11.31
CA HIS A 123 -11.74 0.10 -11.30
C HIS A 123 -13.09 0.82 -11.50
N THR A 124 -14.09 0.15 -12.06
CA THR A 124 -15.45 0.68 -12.25
C THR A 124 -16.53 -0.05 -11.44
N ALA A 125 -16.16 -0.55 -10.25
CA ALA A 125 -17.11 -1.17 -9.30
C ALA A 125 -18.43 -0.40 -9.15
N CYS A 126 -19.54 -1.15 -9.02
CA CYS A 126 -20.91 -0.63 -9.04
C CYS A 126 -21.29 0.21 -10.28
N GLY A 127 -20.57 0.06 -11.41
CA GLY A 127 -20.81 0.83 -12.64
C GLY A 127 -20.40 2.30 -12.55
N ARG A 128 -19.68 2.70 -11.49
CA ARG A 128 -19.20 4.07 -11.30
C ARG A 128 -17.89 4.28 -12.06
N PRO A 129 -17.63 5.47 -12.61
CA PRO A 129 -16.31 5.77 -13.15
C PRO A 129 -15.28 5.75 -12.02
N ALA A 130 -14.04 5.39 -12.35
CA ALA A 130 -13.00 5.15 -11.35
C ALA A 130 -12.63 6.40 -10.52
N ASP A 131 -12.86 7.61 -11.05
CA ASP A 131 -12.65 8.88 -10.35
C ASP A 131 -13.86 9.37 -9.54
N PHE A 132 -14.98 8.62 -9.51
CA PHE A 132 -16.23 9.05 -8.89
C PHE A 132 -16.05 9.53 -7.44
N TRP A 133 -15.49 8.67 -6.57
CA TRP A 133 -15.32 9.00 -5.15
C TRP A 133 -14.23 10.04 -4.90
N ILE A 134 -13.24 10.10 -5.79
CA ILE A 134 -12.16 11.09 -5.74
C ILE A 134 -12.74 12.49 -6.01
N ARG A 135 -13.64 12.62 -6.99
CA ARG A 135 -14.39 13.86 -7.27
C ARG A 135 -15.40 14.16 -6.17
N GLN A 136 -16.17 13.17 -5.72
CA GLN A 136 -17.19 13.33 -4.70
C GLN A 136 -16.61 13.84 -3.37
N ASN A 137 -15.41 13.37 -2.99
CA ASN A 137 -14.69 13.85 -1.81
C ASN A 137 -13.83 15.09 -2.06
N GLY A 138 -13.90 15.68 -3.26
CA GLY A 138 -13.22 16.91 -3.63
C GLY A 138 -11.69 16.81 -3.70
N TYR A 139 -11.11 15.62 -3.88
CA TYR A 139 -9.65 15.51 -3.99
C TYR A 139 -9.11 16.11 -5.29
N ILE A 140 -9.87 16.01 -6.39
CA ILE A 140 -9.58 16.68 -7.66
C ILE A 140 -10.58 17.83 -7.81
N PRO A 141 -10.27 19.04 -7.31
CA PRO A 141 -11.20 20.16 -7.29
C PRO A 141 -11.39 20.84 -8.66
N SER A 142 -10.58 20.50 -9.66
CA SER A 142 -10.56 21.16 -10.97
C SER A 142 -10.05 20.21 -12.06
N PRO A 143 -10.48 20.34 -13.33
CA PRO A 143 -9.89 19.64 -14.48
C PRO A 143 -8.37 19.88 -14.66
N THR A 144 -7.79 20.85 -13.94
CA THR A 144 -6.36 21.18 -13.98
C THR A 144 -5.52 20.46 -12.92
N CYS A 145 -6.09 19.63 -12.03
CA CYS A 145 -5.31 18.85 -11.09
C CYS A 145 -4.65 17.65 -11.82
N TRP A 146 -3.32 17.61 -11.77
CA TRP A 146 -2.46 16.74 -12.57
C TRP A 146 -2.47 15.30 -12.05
N GLY A 147 -3.47 14.55 -12.50
CA GLY A 147 -3.46 13.09 -12.46
C GLY A 147 -3.90 12.46 -11.15
N TRP A 148 -4.58 11.33 -11.29
CA TRP A 148 -4.84 10.37 -10.22
C TRP A 148 -4.62 8.97 -10.81
N ALA A 149 -4.31 8.02 -9.95
CA ALA A 149 -4.22 6.61 -10.31
C ALA A 149 -4.78 5.79 -9.15
N GLU A 150 -5.21 4.57 -9.44
CA GLU A 150 -5.74 3.65 -8.46
C GLU A 150 -5.03 2.31 -8.59
N ASN A 151 -4.52 1.81 -7.47
CA ASN A 151 -4.17 0.41 -7.32
C ASN A 151 -5.23 -0.24 -6.43
N ILE A 152 -5.77 -1.37 -6.88
CA ILE A 152 -6.66 -2.23 -6.08
C ILE A 152 -5.97 -3.57 -5.86
N TYR A 153 -6.28 -4.20 -4.73
CA TYR A 153 -5.77 -5.53 -4.38
C TYR A 153 -6.84 -6.33 -3.67
N TRP A 154 -6.85 -7.64 -3.90
CA TRP A 154 -7.66 -8.59 -3.18
C TRP A 154 -6.81 -9.80 -2.81
N GLY A 155 -6.96 -10.26 -1.58
CA GLY A 155 -6.27 -11.42 -1.04
C GLY A 155 -6.95 -11.94 0.22
N SER A 156 -6.65 -13.17 0.60
CA SER A 156 -7.16 -13.83 1.80
C SER A 156 -6.03 -14.54 2.54
N GLY A 157 -6.25 -14.88 3.82
CA GLY A 157 -5.20 -15.47 4.65
C GLY A 157 -3.94 -14.60 4.68
N SER A 158 -2.75 -15.20 4.55
CA SER A 158 -1.48 -14.46 4.51
C SER A 158 -1.36 -13.49 3.32
N LEU A 159 -2.17 -13.64 2.28
CA LEU A 159 -2.20 -12.71 1.15
C LEU A 159 -3.05 -11.47 1.44
N GLY A 160 -3.92 -11.49 2.45
CA GLY A 160 -4.82 -10.37 2.79
C GLY A 160 -4.16 -9.23 3.57
N THR A 161 -2.84 -9.06 3.49
CA THR A 161 -2.09 -8.11 4.31
C THR A 161 -1.61 -6.91 3.49
N ALA A 162 -1.29 -5.80 4.17
CA ALA A 162 -0.76 -4.61 3.50
C ALA A 162 0.60 -4.89 2.83
N ALA A 163 1.45 -5.69 3.48
CA ALA A 163 2.72 -6.14 2.94
C ALA A 163 2.56 -6.97 1.66
N SER A 164 1.63 -7.94 1.67
CA SER A 164 1.33 -8.80 0.52
C SER A 164 0.81 -8.01 -0.67
N ALA A 165 -0.08 -7.04 -0.43
CA ALA A 165 -0.62 -6.17 -1.47
C ALA A 165 0.46 -5.31 -2.15
N VAL A 166 1.32 -4.64 -1.38
CA VAL A 166 2.39 -3.81 -1.97
C VAL A 166 3.44 -4.66 -2.68
N THR A 167 3.80 -5.81 -2.11
CA THR A 167 4.69 -6.78 -2.77
C THR A 167 4.13 -7.18 -4.13
N ALA A 168 2.84 -7.52 -4.19
CA ALA A 168 2.19 -7.92 -5.44
C ALA A 168 2.14 -6.81 -6.49
N TRP A 169 2.03 -5.53 -6.11
CA TRP A 169 2.05 -4.41 -7.06
C TRP A 169 3.45 -4.13 -7.63
N LEU A 170 4.51 -4.52 -6.93
CA LEU A 170 5.88 -4.23 -7.33
C LEU A 170 6.49 -5.28 -8.27
N GLY A 171 5.91 -6.48 -8.34
CA GLY A 171 6.39 -7.56 -9.20
C GLY A 171 7.33 -8.52 -8.48
#